data_AF-A0A8S2Z4N1-F1
#
_entry.id   AF-A0A8S2Z4N1-F1
#
_cell.length_a   1.000
_cell.length_b   1.000
_cell.length_c   1.000
_cell.angle_alpha   90.00
_cell.angle_beta   90.00
_cell.angle_gamma   90.00
#
_symmetry.space_group_name_H-M   'P 1'
#
loop_
_entity.id
_entity.type
_entity.pdbx_description
1 polymer ?
#
loop_
_entity_poly.entity_id
_entity_poly.type
_entity_poly.pdbx_seq_one_letter_code
_entity_poly.pdbx_strand_id
1 'polypeptide(L)' 'MMLNTADIPNLFPADERAEICDKMQGVARQLNRKIDSTPMALYNYFIERVRSALHVVLAFSPIGD' A
#
# COMPACT_ATOMS: atom_id res chain seq x y z
N MET A 1 4.03 -13.85 1.04
CA MET A 1 4.73 -12.59 1.41
C MET A 1 3.78 -11.42 1.63
N MET A 2 2.51 -11.46 1.18
CA MET A 2 1.55 -10.36 1.36
C MET A 2 1.31 -10.00 2.83
N LEU A 3 1.28 -11.01 3.71
CA LEU A 3 1.16 -10.79 5.16
C LEU A 3 2.36 -10.04 5.76
N ASN A 4 3.53 -10.11 5.12
CA ASN A 4 4.76 -9.49 5.63
C ASN A 4 4.98 -8.10 5.03
N THR A 5 4.84 -7.96 3.71
CA THR A 5 5.17 -6.73 2.97
C THR A 5 3.97 -5.83 2.71
N ALA A 6 2.75 -6.35 2.80
CA ALA A 6 1.52 -5.70 2.31
C ALA A 6 1.61 -5.19 0.86
N ASP A 7 2.59 -5.70 0.11
CA ASP A 7 2.84 -5.36 -1.29
C ASP A 7 3.03 -6.64 -2.09
N ILE A 8 2.47 -6.65 -3.29
CA ILE A 8 2.49 -7.75 -4.24
C ILE A 8 3.35 -7.27 -5.43
N PRO A 9 4.50 -7.92 -5.72
CA PRO A 9 5.32 -7.54 -6.87
C PRO A 9 4.51 -7.58 -8.17
N ASN A 10 4.67 -6.56 -9.02
CA ASN A 10 3.98 -6.40 -10.31
C ASN A 10 2.44 -6.39 -10.24
N LEU A 11 1.85 -6.05 -9.09
CA LEU A 11 0.40 -5.90 -8.98
C LEU A 11 -0.14 -4.72 -9.78
N PHE A 12 0.57 -3.61 -9.72
CA PHE A 12 0.22 -2.39 -10.46
C PHE A 12 1.23 -2.19 -11.60
N PRO A 13 0.76 -2.05 -12.86
CA PRO A 13 1.60 -1.63 -13.96
C PRO A 13 2.13 -0.19 -13.75
N ALA A 14 3.16 0.19 -14.51
CA ALA A 14 3.93 1.41 -14.24
C ALA A 14 3.11 2.70 -14.33
N ASP A 15 2.11 2.73 -15.22
CA ASP A 15 1.12 3.79 -15.39
C ASP A 15 0.21 3.92 -14.16
N GLU A 16 -0.34 2.82 -13.66
CA GLU A 16 -1.16 2.83 -12.45
C GLU A 16 -0.35 3.24 -11.21
N ARG A 17 0.93 2.84 -11.13
CA ARG A 17 1.83 3.27 -10.04
C ARG A 17 2.07 4.78 -10.06
N ALA A 18 2.19 5.39 -11.23
CA ALA A 18 2.31 6.84 -11.36
C ALA A 18 1.03 7.54 -10.87
N GLU A 19 -0.14 7.05 -11.29
CA GLU A 19 -1.44 7.58 -10.84
C GLU A 19 -1.62 7.48 -9.31
N ILE A 20 -1.19 6.37 -8.71
CA ILE A 20 -1.19 6.19 -7.25
C ILE A 20 -0.31 7.23 -6.58
N CYS A 21 0.89 7.49 -7.09
CA CYS A 21 1.82 8.48 -6.53
C CYS A 21 1.22 9.89 -6.60
N ASP A 22 0.60 10.27 -7.71
CA ASP A 22 -0.06 11.57 -7.89
C ASP A 22 -1.21 11.77 -6.90
N LYS A 23 -2.07 10.75 -6.74
CA LYS A 23 -3.14 10.76 -5.73
C LYS A 23 -2.58 10.84 -4.31
N MET A 24 -1.51 10.10 -4.01
CA MET A 24 -0.86 10.12 -2.69
C MET A 24 -0.24 11.47 -2.36
N GLN A 25 0.29 12.19 -3.34
CA GLN A 25 0.79 13.54 -3.13
C GLN A 25 -0.33 14.49 -2.71
N GLY A 26 -1.51 14.39 -3.32
CA GLY A 26 -2.71 15.13 -2.91
C GLY A 26 -3.14 14.80 -1.48
N VAL A 27 -3.16 13.51 -1.13
CA VAL A 27 -3.52 13.02 0.21
C VAL A 27 -2.51 13.46 1.27
N ALA A 28 -1.20 13.41 0.97
CA ALA A 28 -0.15 13.87 1.87
C ALA A 28 -0.28 15.37 2.20
N ARG A 29 -0.61 16.18 1.19
CA ARG A 29 -0.91 17.61 1.36
C ARG A 29 -2.15 17.84 2.23
N GLN A 30 -3.24 17.12 1.98
CA GLN A 30 -4.47 17.23 2.79
C GLN A 30 -4.25 16.87 4.27
N LEU A 31 -3.40 15.87 4.53
CA LEU A 31 -3.09 15.41 5.88
C LEU A 31 -1.94 16.19 6.54
N ASN A 32 -1.45 17.26 5.89
CA ASN A 32 -0.29 18.06 6.32
C ASN A 32 0.95 17.21 6.67
N ARG A 33 1.11 16.04 6.04
CA ARG A 33 2.31 15.22 6.21
C ARG A 33 3.40 15.72 5.28
N LYS A 34 4.57 16.02 5.85
CA LYS A 34 5.79 16.25 5.08
C LYS A 34 6.33 14.91 4.60
N ILE A 35 5.99 14.56 3.37
CA ILE A 35 6.53 13.40 2.64
C ILE A 35 7.33 13.95 1.47
N ASP A 36 8.51 13.40 1.24
CA ASP A 36 9.30 13.76 0.06
C ASP A 36 8.50 13.46 -1.20
N SER A 37 8.54 14.38 -2.17
CA SER A 37 7.83 14.24 -3.45
C SER A 37 8.47 13.22 -4.40
N THR A 38 9.29 12.31 -3.88
CA THR A 38 9.89 11.25 -4.69
C THR A 38 8.85 10.13 -4.90
N PRO A 39 8.78 9.52 -6.10
CA PRO A 39 7.86 8.41 -6.36
C PRO A 39 8.03 7.26 -5.37
N MET A 40 9.27 6.99 -4.94
CA MET A 40 9.57 5.95 -3.95
C MET A 40 9.02 6.27 -2.57
N ALA A 41 9.15 7.51 -2.08
CA ALA A 41 8.60 7.91 -0.78
C ALA A 41 7.07 7.92 -0.79
N LEU A 42 6.45 8.38 -1.87
CA LEU A 42 4.99 8.37 -2.05
C LEU A 42 4.43 6.94 -2.13
N TYR A 43 5.11 6.04 -2.84
CA TYR A 43 4.72 4.63 -2.91
C TYR A 43 4.90 3.94 -1.55
N ASN A 44 5.98 4.21 -0.82
CA ASN A 44 6.14 3.69 0.54
C ASN A 44 5.03 4.21 1.48
N TYR A 45 4.63 5.47 1.35
CA TYR A 45 3.51 6.02 2.11
C TYR A 45 2.18 5.33 1.77
N PHE A 46 1.97 5.01 0.49
CA PHE A 46 0.83 4.19 0.07
C PHE A 46 0.83 2.83 0.77
N ILE A 47 1.96 2.11 0.75
CA ILE A 47 2.07 0.80 1.42
C ILE A 47 1.81 0.91 2.93
N GLU A 48 2.33 1.92 3.61
CA GLU A 48 2.04 2.15 5.04
C GLU A 48 0.54 2.32 5.31
N ARG A 49 -0.18 3.05 4.44
CA ARG A 49 -1.64 3.18 4.54
C ARG A 49 -2.34 1.84 4.31
N VAL A 50 -1.90 1.07 3.30
CA VAL A 50 -2.45 -0.27 3.03
C VAL A 50 -2.27 -1.16 4.25
N ARG A 51 -1.09 -1.17 4.89
CA ARG A 51 -0.83 -1.90 6.14
C ARG A 51 -1.79 -1.50 7.26
N SER A 52 -2.08 -0.21 7.42
CA SER A 52 -3.01 0.25 8.47
C SER A 52 -4.49 -0.07 8.20
N ALA A 53 -4.87 -0.26 6.93
CA ALA A 53 -6.26 -0.44 6.54
C ALA A 53 -6.62 -1.91 6.24
N LEU A 54 -5.64 -2.72 5.85
CA LEU A 54 -5.83 -4.10 5.46
C LEU A 54 -5.89 -5.02 6.68
N HIS A 55 -7.08 -5.59 6.93
CA HIS A 55 -7.30 -6.60 7.96
C HIS A 55 -7.66 -7.93 7.30
N VAL A 56 -6.80 -8.94 7.45
CA VAL A 56 -6.99 -10.27 6.87
C VAL A 56 -7.40 -11.23 7.97
N VAL A 57 -8.54 -11.90 7.81
CA VAL A 57 -9.01 -12.96 8.72
C VAL A 57 -9.02 -14.28 7.96
N LEU A 58 -8.31 -15.27 8.50
CA LEU A 58 -8.26 -16.62 7.95
C LEU A 58 -9.01 -17.56 8.90
N ALA A 59 -9.95 -18.32 8.37
CA ALA A 59 -10.62 -19.39 9.10
C ALA A 59 -10.31 -20.72 8.40
N PHE A 60 -9.80 -21.67 9.17
CA PHE A 60 -9.49 -23.02 8.70
C PHE A 60 -10.45 -24.01 9.37
N SER A 61 -10.79 -25.09 8.66
CA SER A 61 -11.48 -26.22 9.27
C SER A 61 -10.57 -26.86 10.32
N PRO A 62 -11.09 -27.21 11.51
CA PRO A 62 -10.30 -27.92 12.54
C PRO A 62 -9.95 -29.35 12.14
N ILE A 63 -10.49 -29.83 11.01
CA ILE A 63 -10.30 -31.19 10.47
C ILE A 63 -9.42 -31.17 9.22
N GLY A 64 -8.55 -30.16 9.05
CA GLY A 64 -7.61 -30.09 7.93
C GLY A 64 -6.59 -31.23 7.98
N ASP A 65 -6.27 -31.82 6.82
CA ASP A 65 -5.14 -32.76 6.61
C ASP A 65 -3.79 -32.15 7.02
#